data_AF-A0A0S7EXZ5-F1
#
_entry.id   AF-A0A0S7EXZ5-F1
#
_cell.length_a   1.000
_cell.length_b   1.000
_cell.length_c   1.000
_cell.angle_alpha   90.00
_cell.angle_beta   90.00
_cell.angle_gamma   90.00
#
_symmetry.space_group_name_H-M   'P 1'
#
loop_
_entity.id
_entity.type
_entity.pdbx_description
1 polymer ?
#
loop_
_entity_poly.entity_id
_entity_poly.type
_entity_poly.pdbx_seq_one_letter_code
_entity_poly.pdbx_strand_id
1 'polypeptide(L)'
;KPGAQAYDSAWVILEERFGSPFVIAKAFKDKLASWPKIGPRDSVELRDFSDFLRGCQAAMSQIKSLEILNTCDENQKLLTKLPDWLVASWNRKVIEIEESCNDFPTFSQFVEFITKEAKIACNPVTSLHALKSGDVEKIKTTKTRNVGAKVLVSNSEERSEYKGCIFCEKQNHGIQKCWKFNEKPVQERLKFVQTKKLCF
;
A
#
# COMPACT_ATOMS: atom_id res chain seq x y z
N LYS A 1 0.42 42.79 -9.45
CA LYS A 1 0.15 41.46 -10.05
C LYS A 1 -1.00 40.80 -9.28
N PRO A 2 -2.23 40.79 -9.82
CA PRO A 2 -3.44 40.38 -9.09
C PRO A 2 -3.50 38.88 -8.72
N GLY A 3 -2.71 38.01 -9.35
CA GLY A 3 -2.69 36.58 -9.03
C GLY A 3 -2.10 36.22 -7.66
N ALA A 4 -1.21 37.06 -7.11
CA ALA A 4 -0.59 36.80 -5.80
C ALA A 4 -1.60 36.96 -4.65
N GLN A 5 -2.41 38.04 -4.67
CA GLN A 5 -3.44 38.28 -3.66
C GLN A 5 -4.55 37.21 -3.68
N ALA A 6 -4.91 36.72 -4.87
CA ALA A 6 -5.88 35.64 -4.99
C ALA A 6 -5.35 34.32 -4.43
N TYR A 7 -4.05 34.03 -4.63
CA TYR A 7 -3.38 32.86 -4.07
C TYR A 7 -3.27 32.92 -2.54
N ASP A 8 -2.84 34.07 -2.00
CA ASP A 8 -2.74 34.27 -0.55
C ASP A 8 -4.12 34.17 0.13
N SER A 9 -5.15 34.76 -0.49
CA SER A 9 -6.53 34.64 0.00
C SER A 9 -7.03 33.19 -0.02
N ALA A 10 -6.68 32.42 -1.06
CA ALA A 10 -7.02 31.01 -1.13
C ALA A 10 -6.32 30.18 -0.03
N TRP A 11 -5.06 30.49 0.28
CA TRP A 11 -4.33 29.85 1.38
C TRP A 11 -4.94 30.12 2.75
N VAL A 12 -5.33 31.37 3.02
CA VAL A 12 -6.01 31.73 4.29
C VAL A 12 -7.29 30.92 4.47
N ILE A 13 -8.10 30.80 3.41
CA ILE A 13 -9.34 30.01 3.46
C ILE A 13 -9.06 28.51 3.69
N LEU A 14 -7.98 27.97 3.10
CA LEU A 14 -7.57 26.58 3.32
C LEU A 14 -7.11 26.37 4.77
N GLU A 15 -6.30 27.28 5.31
CA GLU A 15 -5.82 27.22 6.69
C GLU A 15 -6.99 27.32 7.69
N GLU A 16 -7.93 28.22 7.45
CA GLU A 16 -9.12 28.40 8.29
C GLU A 16 -9.99 27.14 8.33
N ARG A 17 -10.16 26.46 7.19
CA ARG A 17 -11.03 25.27 7.08
C ARG A 17 -10.34 23.96 7.46
N PHE A 18 -9.05 23.82 7.20
CA PHE A 18 -8.33 22.55 7.25
C PHE A 18 -7.05 22.59 8.09
N GLY A 19 -6.51 23.77 8.39
CA GLY A 19 -5.27 23.97 9.15
C GLY A 19 -5.43 23.85 10.67
N SER A 20 -6.67 23.83 11.17
CA SER A 20 -6.91 23.67 12.61
C SER A 20 -6.27 22.39 13.15
N PRO A 21 -5.39 22.46 14.17
CA PRO A 21 -4.72 21.29 14.75
C PRO A 21 -5.70 20.20 15.19
N PHE A 22 -6.91 20.60 15.61
CA PHE A 22 -7.97 19.67 15.99
C PHE A 22 -8.54 18.90 14.79
N VAL A 23 -8.74 19.56 13.65
CA VAL A 23 -9.22 18.94 12.42
C VAL A 23 -8.17 17.96 11.89
N ILE A 24 -6.90 18.37 11.88
CA ILE A 24 -5.78 17.52 11.47
C ILE A 24 -5.65 16.31 12.41
N ALA A 25 -5.67 16.53 13.73
CA ALA A 25 -5.61 15.44 14.71
C ALA A 25 -6.78 14.47 14.55
N LYS A 26 -7.99 14.98 14.31
CA LYS A 26 -9.16 14.16 14.05
C LYS A 26 -8.98 13.32 12.79
N ALA A 27 -8.46 13.90 11.70
CA ALA A 27 -8.19 13.17 10.47
C ALA A 27 -7.19 12.02 10.66
N PHE A 28 -6.12 12.24 11.45
CA PHE A 28 -5.18 11.17 11.82
C PHE A 28 -5.88 10.06 12.61
N LYS A 29 -6.61 10.41 13.67
CA LYS A 29 -7.32 9.44 14.52
C LYS A 29 -8.39 8.67 13.74
N ASP A 30 -9.18 9.35 12.91
CA ASP A 30 -10.19 8.72 12.07
C ASP A 30 -9.55 7.71 11.10
N LYS A 31 -8.41 8.07 10.51
CA LYS A 31 -7.67 7.19 9.59
C LYS A 31 -7.06 5.97 10.32
N LEU A 32 -6.55 6.13 11.53
CA LEU A 32 -6.11 5.01 12.38
C LEU A 32 -7.28 4.09 12.74
N ALA A 33 -8.43 4.66 13.12
CA ALA A 33 -9.62 3.92 13.48
C ALA A 33 -10.22 3.15 12.28
N SER A 34 -10.24 3.77 11.10
CA SER A 34 -10.73 3.16 9.85
C SER A 34 -9.72 2.23 9.17
N TRP A 35 -8.51 2.07 9.72
CA TRP A 35 -7.49 1.23 9.09
C TRP A 35 -7.99 -0.22 8.98
N PRO A 36 -7.84 -0.89 7.83
CA PRO A 36 -8.24 -2.28 7.67
C PRO A 36 -7.39 -3.22 8.53
N LYS A 37 -7.93 -4.40 8.88
CA LYS A 37 -7.13 -5.45 9.51
C LYS A 37 -6.06 -5.93 8.54
N ILE A 38 -4.80 -5.85 8.95
CA ILE A 38 -3.65 -6.30 8.18
C ILE A 38 -3.58 -7.83 8.26
N GLY A 39 -3.44 -8.47 7.10
CA GLY A 39 -3.32 -9.92 7.01
C GLY A 39 -1.92 -10.41 7.46
N PRO A 40 -1.79 -11.67 7.90
CA PRO A 40 -0.52 -12.20 8.43
C PRO A 40 0.62 -12.30 7.39
N ARG A 41 0.30 -12.18 6.10
CA ARG A 41 1.27 -12.24 4.99
C ARG A 41 1.24 -10.97 4.13
N ASP A 42 0.57 -9.92 4.60
CA ASP A 42 0.43 -8.67 3.86
C ASP A 42 1.55 -7.68 4.25
N SER A 43 2.73 -7.91 3.68
CA SER A 43 3.91 -7.08 3.97
C SER A 43 3.76 -5.66 3.45
N VAL A 44 3.01 -5.45 2.36
CA VAL A 44 2.79 -4.13 1.76
C VAL A 44 1.88 -3.28 2.66
N GLU A 45 0.74 -3.80 3.10
CA GLU A 45 -0.15 -3.08 4.02
C GLU A 45 0.52 -2.83 5.38
N LEU A 46 1.38 -3.74 5.85
CA LEU A 46 2.16 -3.51 7.07
C LEU A 46 3.16 -2.35 6.92
N ARG A 47 3.80 -2.23 5.76
CA ARG A 47 4.70 -1.11 5.45
C ARG A 47 3.93 0.21 5.38
N ASP A 48 2.80 0.24 4.67
CA ASP A 48 1.96 1.44 4.55
C ASP A 48 1.43 1.90 5.91
N PHE A 49 1.08 0.95 6.79
CA PHE A 49 0.70 1.25 8.17
C PHE A 49 1.86 1.83 8.97
N SER A 50 3.05 1.23 8.88
CA SER A 50 4.26 1.74 9.51
C SER A 50 4.59 3.16 9.07
N ASP A 51 4.55 3.45 7.76
CA ASP A 51 4.82 4.79 7.23
C ASP A 51 3.78 5.80 7.72
N PHE A 52 2.52 5.40 7.83
CA PHE A 52 1.48 6.26 8.39
C PHE A 52 1.67 6.55 9.89
N LEU A 53 2.07 5.55 10.69
CA LEU A 53 2.39 5.74 12.10
C LEU A 53 3.57 6.69 12.30
N ARG A 54 4.60 6.62 11.45
CA ARG A 54 5.71 7.60 11.44
C ARG A 54 5.22 9.01 11.12
N GLY A 55 4.27 9.15 10.20
CA GLY A 55 3.60 10.43 9.94
C GLY A 55 2.86 10.97 11.17
N CYS A 56 2.16 10.11 11.90
CA CYS A 56 1.51 10.49 13.17
C CYS A 56 2.54 10.96 14.20
N GLN A 57 3.63 10.22 14.37
CA GLN A 57 4.72 10.55 15.29
C GLN A 57 5.35 11.91 14.96
N ALA A 58 5.60 12.20 13.68
CA ALA A 58 6.12 13.50 13.26
C ALA A 58 5.11 14.63 13.57
N ALA A 59 3.82 14.40 13.30
CA ALA A 59 2.76 15.36 13.56
C ALA A 59 2.54 15.64 15.06
N MET A 60 2.83 14.69 15.95
CA MET A 60 2.74 14.88 17.40
C MET A 60 3.61 16.03 17.91
N SER A 61 4.73 16.34 17.25
CA SER A 61 5.60 17.47 17.64
C SER A 61 4.92 18.84 17.50
N GLN A 62 3.95 18.95 16.58
CA GLN A 62 3.21 20.18 16.31
C GLN A 62 1.78 20.16 16.88
N ILE A 63 1.22 18.96 17.06
CA ILE A 63 -0.18 18.76 17.42
C ILE A 63 -0.27 17.98 18.74
N LYS A 64 -0.33 18.73 19.86
CA LYS A 64 -0.41 18.15 21.22
C LYS A 64 -1.60 17.20 21.42
N SER A 65 -2.71 17.39 20.72
CA SER A 65 -3.87 16.50 20.82
C SER A 65 -3.61 15.08 20.28
N LEU A 66 -2.49 14.83 19.61
CA LEU A 66 -2.05 13.48 19.22
C LEU A 66 -1.25 12.78 20.32
N GLU A 67 -0.85 13.46 21.40
CA GLU A 67 -0.16 12.84 22.54
C GLU A 67 -1.00 11.74 23.21
N ILE A 68 -2.33 11.76 23.02
CA ILE A 68 -3.23 10.68 23.42
C ILE A 68 -2.84 9.32 22.86
N LEU A 69 -2.12 9.26 21.73
CA LEU A 69 -1.63 8.00 21.14
C LEU A 69 -0.60 7.29 22.02
N ASN A 70 -0.03 7.95 23.03
CA ASN A 70 0.86 7.33 24.00
C ASN A 70 0.12 6.49 25.06
N THR A 71 -1.22 6.54 25.13
CA THR A 71 -1.96 5.77 26.12
C THR A 71 -2.08 4.30 25.74
N CYS A 72 -2.20 3.43 26.74
CA CYS A 72 -2.41 2.00 26.55
C CYS A 72 -3.71 1.70 25.79
N ASP A 73 -4.78 2.49 26.01
CA ASP A 73 -6.06 2.36 25.30
C ASP A 73 -5.93 2.59 23.79
N GLU A 74 -5.18 3.63 23.39
CA GLU A 74 -4.92 3.90 21.96
C GLU A 74 -4.00 2.83 21.37
N ASN A 75 -3.00 2.36 22.12
CA ASN A 75 -2.17 1.24 21.70
C ASN A 75 -3.02 -0.01 21.43
N GLN A 76 -3.93 -0.37 22.34
CA GLN A 76 -4.82 -1.51 22.18
C GLN A 76 -5.67 -1.41 20.90
N LYS A 77 -6.21 -0.22 20.58
CA LYS A 77 -6.96 0.02 19.33
C LYS A 77 -6.09 -0.25 18.10
N LEU A 78 -4.83 0.16 18.12
CA LEU A 78 -3.89 -0.07 17.02
C LEU A 78 -3.55 -1.57 16.87
N LEU A 79 -3.41 -2.30 17.98
CA LEU A 79 -3.18 -3.75 17.96
C LEU A 79 -4.32 -4.51 17.28
N THR A 80 -5.57 -4.02 17.37
CA THR A 80 -6.69 -4.63 16.65
C THR A 80 -6.48 -4.65 15.14
N LYS A 81 -5.62 -3.78 14.59
CA LYS A 81 -5.32 -3.67 13.16
C LYS A 81 -4.19 -4.60 12.70
N LEU A 82 -3.38 -5.11 13.62
CA LEU A 82 -2.19 -5.90 13.31
C LEU A 82 -2.47 -7.41 13.25
N PRO A 83 -1.64 -8.21 12.56
CA PRO A 83 -1.71 -9.67 12.65
C PRO A 83 -1.37 -10.20 14.05
N ASP A 84 -1.95 -11.34 14.43
CA ASP A 84 -1.79 -11.90 15.78
C ASP A 84 -0.34 -12.20 16.16
N TRP A 85 0.48 -12.65 15.21
CA TRP A 85 1.91 -12.90 15.45
C TRP A 85 2.66 -11.62 15.85
N LEU A 86 2.25 -10.48 15.28
CA LEU A 86 2.86 -9.19 15.54
C LEU A 86 2.37 -8.61 16.87
N VAL A 87 1.08 -8.82 17.18
CA VAL A 87 0.51 -8.50 18.50
C VAL A 87 1.24 -9.28 19.61
N ALA A 88 1.46 -10.58 19.42
CA ALA A 88 2.19 -11.41 20.39
C ALA A 88 3.66 -10.97 20.55
N SER A 89 4.32 -10.60 19.45
CA SER A 89 5.69 -10.06 19.48
C SER A 89 5.76 -8.70 20.19
N TRP A 90 4.79 -7.82 19.92
CA TRP A 90 4.68 -6.54 20.63
C TRP A 90 4.45 -6.73 22.12
N ASN A 91 3.55 -7.64 22.50
CA ASN A 91 3.29 -7.93 23.92
C ASN A 91 4.57 -8.36 24.65
N ARG A 92 5.42 -9.20 24.01
CA ARG A 92 6.72 -9.55 24.58
C ARG A 92 7.59 -8.32 24.81
N LYS A 93 7.60 -7.38 23.85
CA LYS A 93 8.37 -6.14 23.96
C LYS A 93 7.81 -5.20 25.04
N VAL A 94 6.49 -5.17 25.22
CA VAL A 94 5.83 -4.41 26.29
C VAL A 94 6.30 -4.90 27.65
N ILE A 95 6.25 -6.21 27.89
CA ILE A 95 6.73 -6.81 29.16
C ILE A 95 8.21 -6.49 29.39
N GLU A 96 9.07 -6.63 28.38
CA GLU A 96 10.49 -6.28 28.48
C GLU A 96 10.72 -4.81 28.89
N ILE A 97 9.94 -3.88 28.33
CA ILE A 97 10.03 -2.45 28.65
C ILE A 97 9.49 -2.19 30.06
N GLU A 98 8.35 -2.77 30.41
CA GLU A 98 7.72 -2.63 31.72
C GLU A 98 8.65 -3.14 32.84
N GLU A 99 9.30 -4.29 32.66
CA GLU A 99 10.28 -4.83 33.60
C GLU A 99 11.52 -3.92 33.76
N SER A 100 11.91 -3.20 32.70
CA SER A 100 13.12 -2.36 32.70
C SER A 100 12.91 -0.92 33.17
N CYS A 101 11.74 -0.34 32.88
CA CYS A 101 11.44 1.08 33.09
C CYS A 101 10.24 1.33 34.01
N ASN A 102 9.50 0.27 34.38
CA ASN A 102 8.30 0.34 35.21
C ASN A 102 7.23 1.30 34.66
N ASP A 103 7.15 1.40 33.33
CA ASP A 103 6.21 2.25 32.61
C ASP A 103 5.76 1.59 31.30
N PHE A 104 4.59 1.98 30.79
CA PHE A 104 4.04 1.45 29.55
C PHE A 104 4.79 2.04 28.33
N PRO A 105 5.01 1.27 27.25
CA PRO A 105 5.72 1.78 26.08
C PRO A 105 5.03 2.98 25.43
N THR A 106 5.82 4.00 25.12
CA THR A 106 5.37 5.19 24.40
C THR A 106 4.96 4.85 22.96
N PHE A 107 4.18 5.74 22.33
CA PHE A 107 3.84 5.63 20.91
C PHE A 107 5.09 5.58 20.02
N SER A 108 6.15 6.31 20.41
CA SER A 108 7.44 6.29 19.70
C SER A 108 8.07 4.89 19.66
N GLN A 109 8.09 4.20 20.80
CA GLN A 109 8.62 2.82 20.89
C GLN A 109 7.76 1.85 20.08
N PHE A 110 6.44 2.05 20.07
CA PHE A 110 5.54 1.27 19.21
C PHE A 110 5.83 1.49 17.72
N VAL A 111 5.97 2.75 17.28
CA VAL A 111 6.28 3.08 15.87
C VAL A 111 7.62 2.48 15.46
N GLU A 112 8.64 2.57 16.32
CA GLU A 112 9.95 1.98 16.07
C GLU A 112 9.88 0.46 15.89
N PHE A 113 9.17 -0.22 16.80
CA PHE A 113 8.93 -1.65 16.72
C PHE A 113 8.23 -2.06 15.41
N ILE A 114 7.10 -1.41 15.08
CA ILE A 114 6.35 -1.73 13.85
C ILE A 114 7.18 -1.44 12.60
N THR A 115 7.98 -0.36 12.62
CA THR A 115 8.89 -0.03 11.52
C THR A 115 9.96 -1.10 11.30
N LYS A 116 10.51 -1.65 12.38
CA LYS A 116 11.46 -2.76 12.30
C LYS A 116 10.80 -4.02 11.75
N GLU A 117 9.63 -4.39 12.26
CA GLU A 117 8.89 -5.58 11.82
C GLU A 117 8.43 -5.47 10.36
N ALA A 118 8.01 -4.28 9.92
CA ALA A 118 7.69 -4.01 8.52
C ALA A 118 8.92 -4.20 7.60
N LYS A 119 10.10 -3.73 8.01
CA LYS A 119 11.36 -3.94 7.27
C LYS A 119 11.73 -5.43 7.18
N ILE A 120 11.55 -6.18 8.27
CA ILE A 120 11.79 -7.63 8.29
C ILE A 120 10.82 -8.34 7.34
N ALA A 121 9.52 -8.03 7.43
CA ALA A 121 8.48 -8.62 6.60
C ALA A 121 8.62 -8.26 5.11
N CYS A 122 9.23 -7.11 4.79
CA CYS A 122 9.49 -6.66 3.43
C CYS A 122 10.90 -7.00 2.91
N ASN A 123 11.73 -7.73 3.66
CA ASN A 123 13.11 -8.00 3.27
C ASN A 123 13.16 -8.67 1.88
N PRO A 124 13.84 -8.08 0.88
CA PRO A 124 13.80 -8.58 -0.50
C PRO A 124 14.54 -9.91 -0.71
N VAL A 125 15.26 -10.40 0.30
CA VAL A 125 16.05 -11.63 0.25
C VAL A 125 15.45 -12.72 1.13
N THR A 126 15.15 -12.40 2.40
CA THR A 126 14.80 -13.41 3.41
C THR A 126 13.32 -13.44 3.78
N SER A 127 12.51 -12.47 3.34
CA SER A 127 11.10 -12.44 3.71
C SER A 127 10.30 -13.55 3.03
N LEU A 128 9.18 -13.92 3.65
CA LEU A 128 8.19 -14.80 3.01
C LEU A 128 7.67 -14.26 1.67
N HIS A 129 7.70 -12.93 1.48
CA HIS A 129 7.36 -12.30 0.21
C HIS A 129 8.43 -12.59 -0.85
N ALA A 130 9.71 -12.43 -0.52
CA ALA A 130 10.84 -12.72 -1.41
C ALA A 130 10.90 -14.20 -1.81
N LEU A 131 10.76 -15.12 -0.84
CA LEU A 131 10.83 -16.56 -1.08
C LEU A 131 9.68 -17.08 -1.97
N LYS A 132 8.55 -16.38 -2.04
CA LYS A 132 7.38 -16.76 -2.86
C LYS A 132 7.29 -16.01 -4.18
N SER A 133 8.14 -15.00 -4.38
CA SER A 133 8.20 -14.25 -5.64
C SER A 133 8.70 -15.09 -6.82
N GLY A 134 9.24 -16.30 -6.56
CA GLY A 134 9.60 -17.29 -7.58
C GLY A 134 8.46 -18.17 -8.09
N ASP A 135 7.28 -18.20 -7.45
CA ASP A 135 6.25 -19.22 -7.70
C ASP A 135 4.86 -18.70 -8.09
N VAL A 136 4.72 -17.41 -8.41
CA VAL A 136 3.41 -16.83 -8.71
C VAL A 136 3.45 -15.88 -9.92
N GLU A 137 3.58 -16.45 -11.12
CA GLU A 137 2.76 -15.98 -12.25
C GLU A 137 1.28 -16.29 -11.95
N LYS A 138 0.69 -15.57 -10.99
CA LYS A 138 -0.75 -15.35 -10.94
C LYS A 138 -0.97 -13.93 -10.49
N ILE A 139 -1.17 -13.09 -11.50
CA ILE A 139 -1.93 -11.85 -11.50
C ILE A 139 -2.84 -11.78 -10.26
N LYS A 140 -2.35 -11.11 -9.22
CA LYS A 140 -3.23 -10.49 -8.24
C LYS A 140 -3.32 -9.04 -8.67
N THR A 141 -4.42 -8.75 -9.35
CA THR A 141 -4.99 -7.42 -9.50
C THR A 141 -4.68 -6.57 -8.28
N THR A 142 -3.80 -5.60 -8.48
CA THR A 142 -3.57 -4.49 -7.59
C THR A 142 -4.93 -3.88 -7.24
N LYS A 143 -5.32 -3.94 -5.97
CA LYS A 143 -6.39 -3.07 -5.46
C LYS A 143 -5.83 -1.65 -5.44
N THR A 144 -5.94 -0.95 -6.56
CA THR A 144 -5.80 0.50 -6.59
C THR A 144 -6.87 1.09 -5.68
N ARG A 145 -6.44 1.70 -4.56
CA ARG A 145 -7.27 2.64 -3.83
C ARG A 145 -7.65 3.76 -4.80
N ASN A 146 -8.91 3.81 -5.20
CA ASN A 146 -9.45 4.87 -6.04
C ASN A 146 -9.36 6.21 -5.29
N VAL A 147 -8.35 7.01 -5.60
CA VAL A 147 -8.42 8.46 -5.48
C VAL A 147 -9.08 8.96 -6.77
N GLY A 148 -10.18 9.68 -6.62
CA GLY A 148 -11.07 10.06 -7.73
C GLY A 148 -10.37 10.85 -8.83
N ALA A 149 -10.03 10.16 -9.92
CA ALA A 149 -9.81 10.74 -11.22
C ALA A 149 -10.61 9.91 -12.23
N LYS A 150 -11.73 10.46 -12.73
CA LYS A 150 -12.51 9.83 -13.79
C LYS A 150 -11.73 9.95 -15.10
N VAL A 151 -10.88 8.97 -15.37
CA VAL A 151 -10.32 8.77 -16.71
C VAL A 151 -11.32 7.90 -17.48
N LEU A 152 -11.85 8.42 -18.59
CA LEU A 152 -12.72 7.68 -19.48
C LEU A 152 -11.90 6.58 -20.18
N VAL A 153 -11.84 5.40 -19.57
CA VAL A 153 -11.32 4.19 -20.22
C VAL A 153 -12.48 3.52 -20.94
N SER A 154 -12.46 3.51 -22.27
CA SER A 154 -13.38 2.70 -23.06
C SER A 154 -12.97 1.24 -22.90
N ASN A 155 -13.68 0.53 -22.03
CA ASN A 155 -13.51 -0.91 -21.85
C ASN A 155 -14.32 -1.59 -22.96
N SER A 156 -13.67 -1.91 -24.07
CA SER A 156 -14.26 -2.77 -25.09
C SER A 156 -14.16 -4.20 -24.60
N GLU A 157 -15.26 -4.73 -24.08
CA GLU A 157 -15.41 -6.15 -23.76
C GLU A 157 -15.38 -6.95 -25.08
N GLU A 158 -14.21 -7.47 -25.45
CA GLU A 158 -14.09 -8.41 -26.55
C GLU A 158 -14.75 -9.74 -26.13
N ARG A 159 -15.98 -9.92 -26.61
CA ARG A 159 -16.69 -11.20 -26.69
C ARG A 159 -15.71 -12.26 -27.21
N SER A 160 -15.44 -13.29 -26.39
CA SER A 160 -14.57 -14.40 -26.76
C SER A 160 -15.24 -15.29 -27.82
N GLU A 161 -15.09 -14.93 -29.09
CA GLU A 161 -15.06 -15.93 -30.16
C GLU A 161 -13.66 -16.53 -30.15
N TYR A 162 -13.56 -17.82 -29.83
CA TYR A 162 -12.31 -18.57 -29.82
C TYR A 162 -11.66 -18.57 -31.21
N LYS A 163 -10.88 -17.53 -31.51
CA LYS A 163 -10.02 -17.48 -32.69
C LYS A 163 -8.69 -18.14 -32.32
N GLY A 164 -8.38 -19.22 -33.03
CA GLY A 164 -7.12 -19.94 -32.88
C GLY A 164 -5.89 -19.05 -33.03
N CYS A 165 -4.72 -19.60 -32.73
CA CYS A 165 -3.45 -18.91 -32.84
C CYS A 165 -3.23 -18.41 -34.27
N ILE A 166 -3.19 -17.09 -34.44
CA ILE A 166 -3.00 -16.43 -35.74
C ILE A 166 -1.59 -16.69 -36.32
N PHE A 167 -0.65 -17.17 -35.50
CA PHE A 167 0.72 -17.47 -35.92
C PHE A 167 0.90 -18.90 -36.44
N CYS A 168 0.29 -19.90 -35.80
CA CYS A 168 0.44 -21.32 -36.18
C CYS A 168 -0.87 -21.97 -36.67
N GLU A 169 -1.93 -21.18 -36.76
CA GLU A 169 -3.26 -21.52 -37.27
C GLU A 169 -3.96 -22.66 -36.51
N LYS A 170 -3.50 -22.97 -35.29
CA LYS A 170 -4.11 -23.99 -34.41
C LYS A 170 -5.15 -23.38 -33.47
N GLN A 171 -6.29 -24.05 -33.32
CA GLN A 171 -7.40 -23.56 -32.49
C GLN A 171 -7.23 -23.80 -30.98
N ASN A 172 -6.23 -24.58 -30.56
CA ASN A 172 -6.09 -25.00 -29.16
C ASN A 172 -5.41 -23.95 -28.25
N HIS A 173 -4.90 -22.84 -28.79
CA HIS A 173 -4.26 -21.78 -28.00
C HIS A 173 -4.30 -20.44 -28.75
N GLY A 174 -4.23 -19.33 -28.01
CA GLY A 174 -3.99 -18.00 -28.58
C GLY A 174 -2.50 -17.73 -28.82
N ILE A 175 -2.17 -16.68 -29.60
CA ILE A 175 -0.79 -16.32 -29.96
C ILE A 175 0.13 -16.13 -28.73
N GLN A 176 -0.41 -15.65 -27.62
CA GLN A 176 0.30 -15.44 -26.35
C GLN A 176 0.91 -16.74 -25.78
N LYS A 177 0.27 -17.89 -26.06
CA LYS A 177 0.69 -19.22 -25.60
C LYS A 177 1.31 -20.06 -26.72
N CYS A 178 1.67 -19.45 -27.84
CA CYS A 178 2.22 -20.17 -28.99
C CYS A 178 3.73 -20.38 -28.85
N TRP A 179 4.14 -21.64 -28.67
CA TRP A 179 5.55 -22.02 -28.57
C TRP A 179 6.38 -21.56 -29.77
N LYS A 180 5.92 -21.86 -31.01
CA LYS A 180 6.63 -21.45 -32.24
C LYS A 180 6.79 -19.94 -32.37
N PHE A 181 5.87 -19.15 -31.83
CA PHE A 181 5.96 -17.68 -31.85
C PHE A 181 6.96 -17.18 -30.81
N ASN A 182 6.98 -17.80 -29.63
CA ASN A 182 7.90 -17.44 -28.55
C ASN A 182 9.37 -17.83 -28.83
N GLU A 183 9.62 -18.84 -29.66
CA GLU A 183 10.97 -19.19 -30.11
C GLU A 183 11.57 -18.20 -31.10
N LYS A 184 10.75 -17.33 -31.72
CA LYS A 184 11.26 -16.34 -32.67
C LYS A 184 11.96 -15.18 -31.97
N PRO A 185 13.02 -14.60 -32.57
CA PRO A 185 13.65 -13.39 -32.06
C PRO A 185 12.64 -12.26 -31.88
N VAL A 186 12.84 -11.43 -30.86
CA VAL A 186 11.94 -10.30 -30.52
C VAL A 186 11.65 -9.41 -31.72
N GLN A 187 12.65 -9.17 -32.59
CA GLN A 187 12.50 -8.38 -33.81
C GLN A 187 11.51 -9.00 -34.81
N GLU A 188 11.51 -10.33 -34.97
CA GLU A 188 10.56 -11.03 -35.84
C GLU A 188 9.14 -11.02 -35.24
N ARG A 189 9.05 -11.16 -33.91
CA ARG A 189 7.76 -11.10 -33.19
C ARG A 189 7.10 -9.74 -33.32
N LEU A 190 7.88 -8.65 -33.18
CA LEU A 190 7.42 -7.27 -33.35
C LEU A 190 6.93 -7.02 -34.78
N LYS A 191 7.73 -7.40 -35.78
CA LYS A 191 7.33 -7.27 -37.20
C LYS A 191 6.03 -8.02 -37.48
N PHE A 192 5.87 -9.22 -36.94
CA PHE A 192 4.65 -10.02 -37.13
C PHE A 192 3.42 -9.35 -36.50
N VAL A 193 3.53 -8.89 -35.25
CA VAL A 193 2.43 -8.23 -34.51
C VAL A 193 2.01 -6.92 -35.19
N GLN A 194 2.98 -6.13 -35.68
CA GLN A 194 2.72 -4.91 -36.45
C GLN A 194 2.05 -5.21 -37.79
N THR A 195 2.55 -6.20 -38.53
CA THR A 195 1.99 -6.60 -39.84
C THR A 195 0.55 -7.10 -39.71
N LYS A 196 0.26 -7.85 -38.64
CA LYS A 196 -1.07 -8.38 -38.35
C LYS A 196 -1.95 -7.42 -37.54
N LYS A 197 -1.48 -6.18 -37.27
CA LYS A 197 -2.17 -5.15 -36.49
C LYS A 197 -2.73 -5.64 -35.15
N LEU A 198 -1.96 -6.51 -34.48
CA LEU A 198 -2.32 -7.07 -33.16
C LEU A 198 -1.87 -6.16 -32.00
N CYS A 199 -1.21 -5.05 -32.30
CA CYS A 199 -0.83 -3.98 -31.39
C CYS A 199 -1.11 -2.65 -32.10
N PHE A 200 -1.61 -1.67 -31.34
CA PHE A 200 -1.85 -0.29 -31.78
C PHE A 200 -0.54 0.46 -32.00
#